data_AF-A0A529HK24-F1
#
_entry.id   AF-A0A529HK24-F1
#
_cell.length_a   1.000
_cell.length_b   1.000
_cell.length_c   1.000
_cell.angle_alpha   90.00
_cell.angle_beta   90.00
_cell.angle_gamma   90.00
#
_symmetry.space_group_name_H-M   'P 1'
#
loop_
_entity.id
_entity.type
_entity.pdbx_description
1 polymer ?
#
loop_
_entity_poly.entity_id
_entity_poly.type
_entity_poly.pdbx_seq_one_letter_code
_entity_poly.pdbx_strand_id
1 'polypeptide(L)'
;PEEAFEIAAISTSGDRIQDRPLSEAGGKGLFTKEIEEAMLAGRIDIAVHSSKDMPTVLPEGLELCAFLPREDARDAFIGRAAKTIAELPRGARVGSSSLRRQALIRRMRPDLEVVMFRGNVQTRLRKLDEGVANGTILAYAGLKRLGLEHVVTDLMSLEKFPPAPGQGAICIESRIGDAEVERMLAAIHDAPTGQALACERAFL
;
A
#
# COMPACT_ATOMS: atom_id res chain seq x y z
N PRO A 1 18.07 -22.76 3.74
CA PRO A 1 16.82 -23.53 3.98
C PRO A 1 15.74 -22.58 4.52
N GLU A 2 14.45 -22.87 4.35
CA GLU A 2 13.37 -21.97 4.81
C GLU A 2 13.36 -21.87 6.34
N GLU A 3 13.73 -22.95 7.04
CA GLU A 3 13.79 -23.04 8.49
C GLU A 3 14.89 -22.16 9.11
N ALA A 4 15.78 -21.61 8.28
CA ALA A 4 16.80 -20.64 8.72
C ALA A 4 16.23 -19.23 8.92
N PHE A 5 14.97 -18.99 8.54
CA PHE A 5 14.30 -17.69 8.66
C PHE A 5 13.11 -17.78 9.60
N GLU A 6 13.06 -16.90 10.59
CA GLU A 6 11.92 -16.76 11.51
C GLU A 6 11.03 -15.59 11.06
N ILE A 7 9.72 -15.81 11.00
CA ILE A 7 8.75 -14.74 10.74
C ILE A 7 8.27 -14.14 12.08
N ALA A 8 8.85 -13.00 12.45
CA ALA A 8 8.41 -12.24 13.61
C ALA A 8 7.22 -11.32 13.26
N ALA A 9 5.99 -11.77 13.52
CA ALA A 9 4.79 -10.96 13.31
C ALA A 9 4.66 -9.84 14.37
N ILE A 10 4.65 -8.59 13.94
CA ILE A 10 4.56 -7.41 14.82
C ILE A 10 3.27 -6.63 14.49
N SER A 11 2.43 -6.38 15.51
CA SER A 11 1.22 -5.56 15.35
C SER A 11 1.55 -4.08 15.51
N THR A 12 1.13 -3.27 14.54
CA THR A 12 1.41 -1.82 14.52
C THR A 12 0.22 -1.00 15.03
N SER A 13 0.47 0.24 15.41
CA SER A 13 -0.61 1.17 15.79
C SER A 13 -1.60 1.40 14.65
N GLY A 14 -1.13 1.39 13.41
CA GLY A 14 -1.95 1.52 12.20
C GLY A 14 -2.94 0.36 12.01
N ASP A 15 -2.62 -0.84 12.51
CA ASP A 15 -3.54 -1.99 12.49
C ASP A 15 -4.67 -1.84 13.52
N ARG A 16 -4.34 -1.25 14.67
CA ARG A 16 -5.25 -1.07 15.81
C ARG A 16 -6.21 0.10 15.62
N ILE A 17 -5.81 1.16 14.93
CA ILE A 17 -6.63 2.37 14.73
C ILE A 17 -7.51 2.21 13.47
N GLN A 18 -8.76 1.78 13.68
CA GLN A 18 -9.73 1.57 12.59
C GLN A 18 -10.91 2.54 12.60
N ASP A 19 -11.09 3.31 13.68
CA ASP A 19 -12.28 4.12 13.99
C ASP A 19 -12.21 5.57 13.48
N ARG A 20 -11.03 6.11 13.20
CA ARG A 20 -10.82 7.50 12.77
C ARG A 20 -9.85 7.62 11.58
N PRO A 21 -9.83 8.74 10.83
CA PRO A 21 -8.85 9.00 9.77
C PRO A 21 -7.39 8.93 10.26
N LEU A 22 -6.48 8.40 9.44
CA LEU A 22 -5.04 8.29 9.75
C LEU A 22 -4.40 9.67 9.85
N SER A 23 -4.89 10.63 9.05
CA SER A 23 -4.50 12.04 9.11
C SER A 23 -4.84 12.69 10.46
N GLU A 24 -5.86 12.20 11.15
CA GLU A 24 -6.28 12.68 12.48
C GLU A 24 -5.68 11.88 13.63
N ALA A 25 -5.11 10.70 13.34
CA ALA A 25 -4.54 9.80 14.32
C ALA A 25 -3.14 10.21 14.82
N GLY A 26 -2.54 11.26 14.24
CA GLY A 26 -1.35 11.92 14.76
C GLY A 26 -0.15 11.00 14.99
N GLY A 27 0.63 10.75 13.93
CA GLY A 27 1.91 10.06 14.06
C GLY A 27 2.54 9.78 12.69
N LYS A 28 3.82 10.11 12.50
CA LYS A 28 4.60 9.57 11.39
C LYS A 28 4.84 8.08 11.66
N GLY A 29 4.80 7.24 10.63
CA GLY A 29 5.16 5.82 10.75
C GLY A 29 4.13 4.94 11.48
N LEU A 30 2.82 5.22 11.38
CA LEU A 30 1.78 4.41 12.07
C LEU A 30 1.84 2.91 11.74
N PHE A 31 2.37 2.53 10.57
CA PHE A 31 2.54 1.13 10.14
C PHE A 31 3.99 0.63 10.22
N THR A 32 4.93 1.45 10.72
CA THR A 32 6.35 1.11 10.72
C THR A 32 6.99 1.21 12.09
N LYS A 33 6.50 2.11 12.96
CA LYS A 33 7.10 2.42 14.26
C LYS A 33 7.45 1.20 15.11
N GLU A 34 6.50 0.30 15.39
CA GLU A 34 6.77 -0.86 16.25
C GLU A 34 7.74 -1.87 15.62
N ILE A 35 7.82 -1.88 14.30
CA ILE A 35 8.74 -2.73 13.53
C ILE A 35 10.16 -2.11 13.58
N GLU A 36 10.27 -0.81 13.33
CA GLU A 36 11.52 -0.04 13.45
C GLU A 36 12.11 -0.13 14.87
N GLU A 37 11.27 -0.01 15.92
CA GLU A 37 11.67 -0.20 17.32
C GLU A 37 12.18 -1.63 17.61
N ALA A 38 11.62 -2.64 16.95
CA ALA A 38 12.11 -4.02 17.06
C ALA A 38 13.46 -4.19 16.38
N MET A 39 13.64 -3.58 15.22
CA MET A 39 14.87 -3.64 14.44
C MET A 39 16.03 -2.94 15.16
N LEU A 40 15.79 -1.74 15.71
CA LEU A 40 16.76 -0.99 16.51
C LEU A 40 17.12 -1.71 17.82
N ALA A 41 16.17 -2.45 18.41
CA ALA A 41 16.42 -3.28 19.59
C ALA A 41 17.10 -4.63 19.26
N GLY A 42 17.41 -4.92 18.00
CA GLY A 42 18.01 -6.18 17.58
C GLY A 42 17.09 -7.40 17.72
N ARG A 43 15.77 -7.19 17.77
CA ARG A 43 14.77 -8.27 17.86
C ARG A 43 14.41 -8.87 16.50
N ILE A 44 14.68 -8.13 15.42
CA ILE A 44 14.53 -8.57 14.03
C ILE A 44 15.71 -8.03 13.22
N ASP A 45 16.06 -8.70 12.14
CA ASP A 45 17.18 -8.30 11.27
C ASP A 45 16.75 -7.48 10.07
N ILE A 46 15.60 -7.84 9.51
CA ILE A 46 14.99 -7.16 8.37
C ILE A 46 13.50 -6.98 8.61
N ALA A 47 12.92 -5.99 7.95
CA ALA A 47 11.48 -5.81 7.89
C ALA A 47 11.00 -5.64 6.46
N VAL A 48 9.84 -6.20 6.15
CA VAL A 48 9.26 -6.22 4.81
C VAL A 48 8.03 -5.32 4.77
N HIS A 49 8.05 -4.32 3.89
CA HIS A 49 7.02 -3.30 3.82
C HIS A 49 6.46 -3.13 2.41
N SER A 50 5.20 -2.71 2.31
CA SER A 50 4.71 -2.06 1.10
C SER A 50 5.37 -0.68 0.99
N SER A 51 6.11 -0.40 -0.09
CA SER A 51 6.95 0.81 -0.16
C SER A 51 6.16 2.12 -0.07
N LYS A 52 4.89 2.12 -0.49
CA LYS A 52 3.98 3.27 -0.37
C LYS A 52 3.62 3.65 1.07
N ASP A 53 3.81 2.73 2.01
CA ASP A 53 3.46 2.92 3.42
C ASP A 53 4.69 3.36 4.25
N MET A 54 5.89 3.37 3.63
CA MET A 54 7.11 3.86 4.27
C MET A 54 7.15 5.38 4.34
N PRO A 55 7.57 5.96 5.48
CA PRO A 55 7.82 7.40 5.57
C PRO A 55 8.96 7.83 4.63
N THR A 56 9.02 9.11 4.29
CA THR A 56 10.11 9.67 3.47
C THR A 56 11.42 9.76 4.23
N VAL A 57 11.34 10.04 5.52
CA VAL A 57 12.47 10.07 6.45
C VAL A 57 12.36 8.85 7.37
N LEU A 58 13.38 8.01 7.36
CA LEU A 58 13.50 6.86 8.24
C LEU A 58 14.13 7.29 9.58
N PRO A 59 13.91 6.53 10.66
CA PRO A 59 14.67 6.70 11.89
C PRO A 59 16.19 6.61 11.67
N GLU A 60 16.95 7.30 12.52
CA GLU A 60 18.41 7.20 12.50
C GLU A 60 18.86 5.74 12.72
N GLY A 61 19.84 5.30 11.94
CA GLY A 61 20.37 3.94 12.00
C GLY A 61 19.63 2.92 11.13
N LEU A 62 18.54 3.30 10.45
CA LEU A 62 17.78 2.41 9.55
C LEU A 62 17.86 2.87 8.09
N GLU A 63 17.77 1.91 7.17
CA GLU A 63 17.75 2.17 5.72
C GLU A 63 16.84 1.20 4.96
N LEU A 64 16.37 1.63 3.78
CA LEU A 64 15.77 0.72 2.80
C LEU A 64 16.87 0.08 1.96
N CYS A 65 17.28 -1.13 2.34
CA CYS A 65 18.43 -1.82 1.77
C CYS A 65 18.10 -2.65 0.51
N ALA A 66 16.84 -3.08 0.34
CA ALA A 66 16.45 -3.81 -0.85
C ALA A 66 15.02 -3.55 -1.33
N PHE A 67 14.80 -3.79 -2.62
CA PHE A 67 13.51 -3.66 -3.28
C PHE A 67 13.26 -4.90 -4.13
N LEU A 68 12.07 -5.48 -4.05
CA LEU A 68 11.69 -6.60 -4.91
C LEU A 68 11.20 -6.09 -6.27
N PRO A 69 11.18 -6.94 -7.32
CA PRO A 69 10.58 -6.59 -8.59
C PRO A 69 9.18 -6.00 -8.41
N ARG A 70 8.96 -4.80 -8.95
CA ARG A 70 7.71 -4.06 -8.78
C ARG A 70 6.57 -4.77 -9.50
N GLU A 71 5.49 -5.00 -8.75
CA GLU A 71 4.25 -5.50 -9.33
C GLU A 71 3.44 -4.34 -9.95
N ASP A 72 2.40 -4.66 -10.73
CA ASP A 72 1.57 -3.66 -11.40
C ASP A 72 1.10 -2.54 -10.47
N ALA A 73 1.59 -1.33 -10.75
CA ALA A 73 1.36 -0.16 -9.93
C ALA A 73 -0.06 0.41 -10.09
N ARG A 74 -0.85 -0.04 -11.08
CA ARG A 74 -2.20 0.48 -11.34
C ARG A 74 -3.13 0.31 -10.14
N ASP A 75 -4.07 1.23 -10.05
CA ASP A 75 -5.25 1.05 -9.22
C ASP A 75 -6.29 0.22 -10.00
N ALA A 76 -6.97 -0.68 -9.30
CA ALA A 76 -8.08 -1.48 -9.82
C ALA A 76 -9.40 -0.91 -9.29
N PHE A 77 -10.38 -0.74 -10.18
CA PHE A 77 -11.75 -0.49 -9.80
C PHE A 77 -12.48 -1.83 -9.63
N ILE A 78 -13.26 -1.90 -8.55
CA ILE A 78 -14.11 -3.03 -8.20
C ILE A 78 -15.51 -2.46 -8.09
N GLY A 79 -16.29 -2.63 -9.15
CA GLY A 79 -17.68 -2.17 -9.20
C GLY A 79 -18.65 -3.26 -8.79
N ARG A 80 -19.62 -2.90 -7.93
CA ARG A 80 -20.78 -3.74 -7.63
C ARG A 80 -21.90 -3.52 -8.65
N ALA A 81 -22.10 -2.25 -9.02
CA ALA A 81 -23.23 -1.82 -9.87
C ALA A 81 -22.86 -1.56 -11.34
N ALA A 82 -21.56 -1.55 -11.66
CA ALA A 82 -21.04 -1.16 -12.97
C ALA A 82 -19.66 -1.79 -13.21
N LYS A 83 -19.23 -1.95 -14.47
CA LYS A 83 -17.89 -2.49 -14.76
C LYS A 83 -16.82 -1.42 -14.62
N THR A 84 -17.13 -0.20 -15.04
CA THR A 84 -16.21 0.94 -14.96
C THR A 84 -16.74 2.02 -14.03
N ILE A 85 -15.86 2.90 -13.54
CA ILE A 85 -16.27 4.07 -12.75
C ILE A 85 -17.15 5.04 -13.57
N ALA A 86 -16.97 5.08 -14.88
CA ALA A 86 -17.73 5.95 -15.79
C ALA A 86 -19.20 5.52 -15.92
N GLU A 87 -19.46 4.22 -15.80
CA GLU A 87 -20.80 3.63 -15.88
C GLU A 87 -21.62 3.76 -14.58
N LEU A 88 -21.02 4.23 -13.48
CA LEU A 88 -21.75 4.41 -12.23
C LEU A 88 -22.88 5.45 -12.38
N PRO A 89 -24.08 5.18 -11.82
CA PRO A 89 -25.18 6.15 -11.78
C PRO A 89 -24.77 7.48 -11.13
N ARG A 90 -25.49 8.54 -11.47
CA ARG A 90 -25.28 9.85 -10.85
C ARG A 90 -25.49 9.77 -9.34
N GLY A 91 -24.58 10.34 -8.56
CA GLY A 91 -24.66 10.30 -7.09
C GLY A 91 -24.31 8.94 -6.47
N ALA A 92 -23.78 7.98 -7.24
CA ALA A 92 -23.35 6.71 -6.68
C ALA A 92 -22.19 6.88 -5.69
N ARG A 93 -22.12 5.96 -4.70
CA ARG A 93 -21.11 5.97 -3.65
C ARG A 93 -19.88 5.19 -4.06
N VAL A 94 -18.70 5.80 -3.96
CA VAL A 94 -17.39 5.14 -4.17
C VAL A 94 -16.61 5.11 -2.86
N GLY A 95 -16.25 3.92 -2.41
CA GLY A 95 -15.50 3.72 -1.17
C GLY A 95 -14.00 3.97 -1.36
N SER A 96 -13.44 4.96 -0.65
CA SER A 96 -11.98 5.15 -0.53
C SER A 96 -11.60 6.02 0.67
N SER A 97 -10.60 5.57 1.43
CA SER A 97 -9.96 6.37 2.49
C SER A 97 -8.63 7.02 2.08
N SER A 98 -8.22 6.92 0.82
CA SER A 98 -7.01 7.57 0.30
C SER A 98 -7.34 8.94 -0.28
N LEU A 99 -6.82 10.02 0.31
CA LEU A 99 -7.04 11.39 -0.19
C LEU A 99 -6.66 11.55 -1.68
N ARG A 100 -5.55 10.93 -2.11
CA ARG A 100 -5.16 10.85 -3.54
C ARG A 100 -6.30 10.31 -4.39
N ARG A 101 -6.82 9.13 -4.05
CA ARG A 101 -7.91 8.49 -4.81
C ARG A 101 -9.18 9.33 -4.75
N GLN A 102 -9.52 9.91 -3.59
CA GLN A 102 -10.71 10.76 -3.46
C GLN A 102 -10.62 11.97 -4.40
N ALA A 103 -9.48 12.65 -4.45
CA ALA A 103 -9.25 13.79 -5.34
C ALA A 103 -9.36 13.39 -6.81
N LEU A 104 -8.74 12.28 -7.21
CA LEU A 104 -8.79 11.77 -8.59
C LEU A 104 -10.21 11.34 -8.99
N ILE A 105 -10.95 10.66 -8.12
CA ILE A 105 -12.36 10.31 -8.36
C ILE A 105 -13.19 11.57 -8.58
N ARG A 106 -13.10 12.56 -7.67
CA ARG A 106 -13.87 13.81 -7.77
C ARG A 106 -13.51 14.63 -9.01
N ARG A 107 -12.25 14.56 -9.47
CA ARG A 107 -11.83 15.18 -10.74
C ARG A 107 -12.47 14.51 -11.95
N MET A 108 -12.54 13.17 -11.97
CA MET A 108 -13.08 12.41 -13.09
C MET A 108 -14.61 12.42 -13.12
N ARG A 109 -15.25 12.35 -11.96
CA ARG A 109 -16.69 12.23 -11.76
C ARG A 109 -17.12 13.06 -10.54
N PRO A 110 -17.27 14.40 -10.69
CA PRO A 110 -17.60 15.31 -9.59
C PRO A 110 -18.94 15.02 -8.92
N ASP A 111 -19.82 14.27 -9.58
CA ASP A 111 -21.15 13.91 -9.10
C ASP A 111 -21.17 12.70 -8.16
N LEU A 112 -20.07 11.93 -8.06
CA LEU A 112 -20.00 10.75 -7.20
C LEU A 112 -19.75 11.14 -5.74
N GLU A 113 -20.42 10.44 -4.83
CA GLU A 113 -20.19 10.56 -3.40
C GLU A 113 -19.01 9.68 -2.99
N VAL A 114 -17.95 10.26 -2.44
CA VAL A 114 -16.80 9.48 -1.97
C VAL A 114 -16.90 9.26 -0.47
N VAL A 115 -17.05 8.00 -0.07
CA VAL A 115 -17.30 7.60 1.32
C VAL A 115 -16.08 6.92 1.94
N MET A 116 -15.93 7.08 3.26
CA MET A 116 -14.84 6.44 4.00
C MET A 116 -14.95 4.91 3.94
N PHE A 117 -13.83 4.27 3.63
CA PHE A 117 -13.79 2.85 3.31
C PHE A 117 -12.49 2.21 3.82
N ARG A 118 -12.52 1.84 5.10
CA ARG A 118 -11.39 1.27 5.86
C ARG A 118 -11.52 -0.22 6.11
N GLY A 119 -10.38 -0.81 6.48
CA GLY A 119 -10.17 -2.25 6.69
C GLY A 119 -9.08 -2.78 5.77
N ASN A 120 -8.66 -4.02 6.00
CA ASN A 120 -7.85 -4.78 5.05
C ASN A 120 -8.64 -5.07 3.74
N VAL A 121 -7.98 -5.67 2.75
CA VAL A 121 -8.59 -5.95 1.44
C VAL A 121 -9.89 -6.74 1.58
N GLN A 122 -9.89 -7.83 2.34
CA GLN A 122 -11.06 -8.68 2.53
C GLN A 122 -12.22 -7.92 3.20
N THR A 123 -11.94 -7.09 4.21
CA THR A 123 -12.96 -6.27 4.88
C THR A 123 -13.59 -5.26 3.92
N ARG A 124 -12.79 -4.67 3.02
CA ARG A 124 -13.29 -3.73 2.02
C ARG A 124 -14.16 -4.42 0.97
N LEU A 125 -13.74 -5.59 0.49
CA LEU A 125 -14.54 -6.39 -0.45
C LEU A 125 -15.88 -6.81 0.19
N ARG A 126 -15.86 -7.29 1.43
CA ARG A 126 -17.09 -7.60 2.17
C ARG A 126 -18.03 -6.39 2.30
N LYS A 127 -17.53 -5.20 2.67
CA LYS A 127 -18.34 -3.97 2.72
C LYS A 127 -18.95 -3.62 1.36
N LEU A 128 -18.24 -3.90 0.27
CA LEU A 128 -18.77 -3.71 -1.09
C LEU A 128 -19.90 -4.72 -1.38
N ASP A 129 -19.72 -5.97 -0.98
CA ASP A 129 -20.73 -7.03 -1.11
C ASP A 129 -21.97 -6.80 -0.22
N GLU A 130 -21.82 -6.07 0.88
CA GLU A 130 -22.91 -5.61 1.74
C GLU A 130 -23.61 -4.34 1.21
N GLY A 131 -23.12 -3.75 0.12
CA GLY A 131 -23.73 -2.57 -0.51
C GLY A 131 -23.44 -1.24 0.19
N VAL A 132 -22.41 -1.19 1.04
CA VAL A 132 -21.95 0.06 1.69
C VAL A 132 -21.51 1.10 0.64
N ALA A 133 -20.98 0.64 -0.49
CA ALA A 133 -20.65 1.45 -1.66
C ALA A 133 -21.09 0.77 -2.97
N ASN A 134 -21.17 1.52 -4.05
CA ASN A 134 -21.45 1.02 -5.41
C ASN A 134 -20.18 0.59 -6.15
N GLY A 135 -19.01 1.05 -5.70
CA GLY A 135 -17.70 0.61 -6.15
C GLY A 135 -16.61 1.00 -5.16
N THR A 136 -15.43 0.41 -5.28
CA THR A 136 -14.22 0.81 -4.54
C THR A 136 -13.00 0.75 -5.43
N ILE A 137 -11.89 1.33 -4.96
CA ILE A 137 -10.60 1.32 -5.64
C ILE A 137 -9.55 0.70 -4.73
N LEU A 138 -8.86 -0.33 -5.20
CA LEU A 138 -7.77 -1.03 -4.50
C LEU A 138 -6.51 -1.04 -5.36
N ALA A 139 -5.35 -1.26 -4.75
CA ALA A 139 -4.11 -1.40 -5.52
C ALA A 139 -4.13 -2.77 -6.22
N TYR A 140 -3.88 -2.82 -7.52
CA TYR A 140 -3.96 -4.08 -8.26
C TYR A 140 -2.93 -5.11 -7.78
N ALA A 141 -1.69 -4.66 -7.51
CA ALA A 141 -0.65 -5.49 -6.88
C ALA A 141 -1.11 -6.22 -5.60
N GLY A 142 -1.92 -5.57 -4.76
CA GLY A 142 -2.45 -6.20 -3.54
C GLY A 142 -3.46 -7.30 -3.84
N LEU A 143 -4.27 -7.15 -4.89
CA LEU A 143 -5.22 -8.17 -5.33
C LEU A 143 -4.50 -9.36 -5.97
N LYS A 144 -3.49 -9.11 -6.80
CA LYS A 144 -2.66 -10.17 -7.43
C LYS A 144 -1.98 -11.05 -6.38
N ARG A 145 -1.32 -10.45 -5.39
CA ARG A 145 -0.65 -11.17 -4.29
C ARG A 145 -1.60 -12.03 -3.45
N LEU A 146 -2.88 -11.70 -3.42
CA LEU A 146 -3.92 -12.44 -2.71
C LEU A 146 -4.71 -13.43 -3.60
N GLY A 147 -4.39 -13.52 -4.90
CA GLY A 147 -5.16 -14.34 -5.85
C GLY A 147 -6.58 -13.81 -6.13
N LEU A 148 -6.83 -12.53 -5.88
CA LEU A 148 -8.15 -11.89 -5.98
C LEU A 148 -8.34 -11.10 -7.27
N GLU A 149 -7.61 -11.42 -8.34
CA GLU A 149 -7.68 -10.68 -9.61
C GLU A 149 -9.07 -10.73 -10.26
N HIS A 150 -9.80 -11.83 -10.02
CA HIS A 150 -11.13 -12.06 -10.56
C HIS A 150 -12.19 -11.05 -10.09
N VAL A 151 -11.94 -10.31 -9.01
CA VAL A 151 -12.88 -9.26 -8.52
C VAL A 151 -12.71 -7.95 -9.27
N VAL A 152 -11.61 -7.76 -10.01
CA VAL A 152 -11.32 -6.52 -10.73
C VAL A 152 -12.30 -6.37 -11.89
N THR A 153 -13.02 -5.25 -11.93
CA THR A 153 -13.94 -4.96 -13.03
C THR A 153 -13.35 -4.02 -14.07
N ASP A 154 -12.38 -3.18 -13.66
CA ASP A 154 -11.64 -2.29 -14.55
C ASP A 154 -10.25 -1.94 -13.97
N LEU A 155 -9.26 -1.72 -14.83
CA LEU A 155 -7.92 -1.29 -14.44
C LEU A 155 -7.71 0.18 -14.81
N MET A 156 -7.45 1.00 -13.80
CA MET A 156 -7.29 2.44 -13.98
C MET A 156 -5.96 2.74 -14.69
N SER A 157 -6.00 3.60 -15.72
CA SER A 157 -4.77 3.95 -16.45
C SER A 157 -3.81 4.77 -15.60
N LEU A 158 -2.51 4.53 -15.78
CA LEU A 158 -1.45 5.26 -15.06
C LEU A 158 -1.48 6.77 -15.34
N GLU A 159 -1.87 7.17 -16.55
CA GLU A 159 -1.96 8.58 -16.94
C GLU A 159 -3.14 9.32 -16.30
N LYS A 160 -4.32 8.69 -16.24
CA LYS A 160 -5.55 9.33 -15.73
C LYS A 160 -5.71 9.18 -14.23
N PHE A 161 -5.15 8.11 -13.67
CA PHE A 161 -5.25 7.77 -12.26
C PHE A 161 -3.87 7.39 -11.70
N PRO A 162 -2.94 8.35 -11.58
CA PRO A 162 -1.57 8.08 -11.18
C PRO A 162 -1.53 7.41 -9.80
N PRO A 163 -0.68 6.38 -9.62
CA PRO A 163 -0.65 5.60 -8.38
C PRO A 163 -0.04 6.39 -7.22
N ALA A 164 -0.10 5.82 -6.01
CA ALA A 164 0.71 6.36 -4.92
C ALA A 164 2.19 6.09 -5.21
N PRO A 165 3.12 7.01 -4.86
CA PRO A 165 4.54 6.71 -4.82
C PRO A 165 4.80 5.39 -4.10
N GLY A 166 5.60 4.52 -4.71
CA GLY A 166 5.91 3.18 -4.22
C GLY A 166 4.80 2.14 -4.29
N GLN A 167 3.64 2.44 -4.88
CA GLN A 167 2.60 1.43 -5.08
C GLN A 167 3.10 0.30 -5.98
N GLY A 168 2.83 -0.95 -5.57
CA GLY A 168 3.27 -2.16 -6.29
C GLY A 168 4.63 -2.69 -5.84
N ALA A 169 5.48 -1.85 -5.23
CA ALA A 169 6.78 -2.28 -4.75
C ALA A 169 6.72 -2.81 -3.31
N ILE A 170 7.58 -3.80 -3.04
CA ILE A 170 7.94 -4.24 -1.70
C ILE A 170 9.36 -3.75 -1.45
N CYS A 171 9.57 -3.12 -0.29
CA CYS A 171 10.91 -2.76 0.19
C CYS A 171 11.25 -3.54 1.44
N ILE A 172 12.54 -3.72 1.65
CA ILE A 172 13.13 -4.34 2.81
C ILE A 172 13.91 -3.26 3.55
N GLU A 173 13.59 -3.08 4.83
CA GLU A 173 14.29 -2.20 5.76
C GLU A 173 15.29 -3.02 6.59
N SER A 174 16.46 -2.46 6.87
CA SER A 174 17.47 -3.03 7.78
C SER A 174 18.18 -1.94 8.57
N ARG A 175 19.04 -2.35 9.51
CA ARG A 175 20.02 -1.46 10.12
C ARG A 175 21.09 -1.07 9.10
N ILE A 176 21.58 0.17 9.21
CA ILE A 176 22.68 0.68 8.38
C ILE A 176 23.96 -0.10 8.68
N GLY A 177 24.64 -0.54 7.62
CA GLY A 177 25.96 -1.20 7.71
C GLY A 177 25.91 -2.65 8.15
N ASP A 178 24.74 -3.29 8.14
CA ASP A 178 24.59 -4.72 8.37
C ASP A 178 25.03 -5.51 7.12
N ALA A 179 26.34 -5.64 6.95
CA ALA A 179 26.96 -6.22 5.76
C ALA A 179 26.52 -7.67 5.48
N GLU A 180 26.12 -8.42 6.52
CA GLU A 180 25.62 -9.77 6.33
C GLU A 180 24.22 -9.76 5.70
N VAL A 181 23.32 -8.92 6.22
CA VAL A 181 21.99 -8.70 5.65
C VAL A 181 22.09 -8.18 4.21
N GLU A 182 22.91 -7.16 3.96
CA GLU A 182 23.13 -6.61 2.61
C GLU A 182 23.53 -7.69 1.61
N ARG A 183 24.50 -8.54 1.99
CA ARG A 183 24.98 -9.65 1.16
C ARG A 183 23.88 -10.65 0.84
N MET A 184 22.99 -10.96 1.79
CA MET A 184 21.85 -11.86 1.54
C MET A 184 20.81 -11.23 0.62
N LEU A 185 20.48 -9.96 0.86
CA LEU A 185 19.43 -9.26 0.11
C LEU A 185 19.83 -8.88 -1.31
N ALA A 186 21.13 -8.78 -1.61
CA ALA A 186 21.64 -8.52 -2.95
C ALA A 186 21.08 -9.49 -4.02
N ALA A 187 20.78 -10.74 -3.65
CA ALA A 187 20.23 -11.74 -4.56
C ALA A 187 18.78 -11.48 -4.99
N ILE A 188 18.03 -10.69 -4.23
CA ILE A 188 16.60 -10.39 -4.46
C ILE A 188 16.33 -8.91 -4.73
N HIS A 189 17.38 -8.09 -4.75
CA HIS A 189 17.29 -6.68 -5.05
C HIS A 189 17.07 -6.43 -6.55
N ASP A 190 15.97 -5.75 -6.87
CA ASP A 190 15.65 -5.28 -8.22
C ASP A 190 16.05 -3.82 -8.39
N ALA A 191 17.19 -3.61 -9.06
CA ALA A 191 17.74 -2.27 -9.28
C ALA A 191 16.79 -1.32 -10.06
N PRO A 192 16.06 -1.76 -11.11
CA PRO A 192 15.07 -0.91 -11.77
C PRO A 192 13.98 -0.40 -10.82
N THR A 193 13.47 -1.25 -9.93
CA THR A 193 12.50 -0.84 -8.90
C THR A 193 13.13 0.15 -7.93
N GLY A 194 14.36 -0.10 -7.47
CA GLY A 194 15.08 0.83 -6.59
C GLY A 194 15.25 2.22 -7.20
N GLN A 195 15.62 2.31 -8.47
CA GLN A 195 15.76 3.59 -9.19
C GLN A 195 14.43 4.34 -9.32
N ALA A 196 13.36 3.63 -9.69
CA ALA A 196 12.02 4.23 -9.77
C ALA A 196 11.55 4.77 -8.40
N LEU A 197 11.77 4.00 -7.33
CA LEU A 197 11.43 4.41 -5.98
C LEU A 197 12.27 5.59 -5.49
N ALA A 198 13.55 5.66 -5.83
CA ALA A 198 14.40 6.81 -5.50
C ALA A 198 13.83 8.11 -6.09
N CYS A 199 13.40 8.07 -7.36
CA CYS A 199 12.75 9.21 -8.01
C CYS A 199 11.41 9.57 -7.35
N GLU A 200 10.53 8.59 -7.17
CA GLU A 200 9.19 8.80 -6.59
C GLU A 200 9.23 9.31 -5.14
N ARG A 201 10.17 8.81 -4.34
CA ARG A 201 10.35 9.21 -2.94
C ARG A 201 11.01 10.57 -2.80
N ALA A 202 11.93 10.95 -3.71
CA ALA A 202 12.53 12.28 -3.72
C ALA A 202 11.51 13.38 -4.10
N PHE A 203 10.44 13.02 -4.82
CA PHE A 203 9.35 13.93 -5.17
C PHE A 203 8.37 14.19 -4.01
N LEU A 204 8.22 13.25 -3.07
CA LEU A 204 7.20 13.29 -1.99
C LEU A 204 7.63 14.17 -0.81
#